data_AF-A0A0L7QZY9-F1
#
_entry.id   AF-A0A0L7QZY9-F1
#
_cell.length_a   1.000
_cell.length_b   1.000
_cell.length_c   1.000
_cell.angle_alpha   90.00
_cell.angle_beta   90.00
_cell.angle_gamma   90.00
#
_symmetry.space_group_name_H-M   'P 1'
#
loop_
_entity.id
_entity.type
_entity.pdbx_description
1 polymer ?
#
loop_
_entity_poly.entity_id
_entity_poly.type
_entity_poly.pdbx_seq_one_letter_code
_entity_poly.pdbx_strand_id
1 'polypeptide(L)' 'KKLKNLSWEVLPHLPHFPDMAPSDCHLFNNFIQFYTNDEARKTAVATFFNSKPTEFLERGIDHMVKR' A
#
# COMPACT_ATOMS: atom_id res chain seq x y z
N LYS A 1 -8.52 20.91 -6.96
CA LYS A 1 -7.54 21.56 -6.06
C LYS A 1 -7.79 21.24 -4.57
N LYS A 2 -8.04 19.98 -4.17
CA LYS A 2 -8.38 19.64 -2.76
C LYS A 2 -7.16 19.38 -1.85
N LEU A 3 -6.01 19.00 -2.42
CA LEU A 3 -4.79 18.72 -1.64
C LEU A 3 -4.03 19.97 -1.17
N LYS A 4 -4.24 21.12 -1.82
CA LYS A 4 -3.49 22.36 -1.53
C LYS A 4 -3.74 22.92 -0.12
N ASN A 5 -4.84 22.52 0.52
CA ASN A 5 -5.20 23.00 1.85
C ASN A 5 -4.62 22.12 2.97
N LEU A 6 -4.01 20.98 2.64
CA LEU A 6 -3.50 20.01 3.62
C LEU A 6 -2.00 20.20 3.91
N SER A 7 -1.34 21.17 3.25
CA SER A 7 0.12 21.38 3.34
C SER A 7 0.95 20.12 3.04
N TRP A 8 0.42 19.21 2.22
CA TRP A 8 1.12 18.00 1.81
C TRP A 8 1.92 18.22 0.54
N GLU A 9 3.15 17.72 0.54
CA GLU A 9 3.94 17.58 -0.67
C GLU A 9 3.36 16.44 -1.52
N VAL A 10 3.19 16.71 -2.82
CA VAL A 10 2.75 15.69 -3.79
C VAL A 10 3.98 15.21 -4.54
N LEU A 11 4.40 13.97 -4.25
CA LEU A 11 5.52 13.35 -4.96
C LEU A 11 5.12 13.06 -6.43
N PRO A 12 6.02 13.30 -7.40
CA PRO A 12 5.77 12.97 -8.79
C PRO A 12 5.63 11.46 -8.96
N HIS A 13 4.61 11.02 -9.70
CA HIS A 13 4.38 9.62 -10.03
C HIS A 13 4.28 9.44 -11.54
N LEU A 14 5.04 8.49 -12.11
CA LEU A 14 5.00 8.22 -13.54
C LEU A 14 3.68 7.53 -13.93
N PRO A 15 3.05 7.90 -15.05
CA PRO A 15 1.92 7.15 -15.58
C PRO A 15 2.31 5.69 -15.87
N HIS A 16 1.44 4.75 -15.52
CA HIS A 16 1.53 3.32 -15.89
C HIS A 16 2.73 2.52 -15.36
N PHE A 17 3.44 2.99 -14.33
CA PHE A 17 4.45 2.20 -13.64
C PHE A 17 3.93 1.66 -12.29
N PRO A 18 3.21 0.52 -12.26
CA PRO A 18 2.82 -0.12 -11.01
C PRO A 18 4.06 -0.55 -10.20
N ASP A 19 5.18 -0.79 -10.86
CA ASP A 19 6.45 -1.14 -10.22
C ASP A 19 7.08 0.01 -9.40
N MET A 20 6.46 1.19 -9.39
CA MET A 20 6.93 2.37 -8.66
C MET A 20 6.10 2.69 -7.40
N ALA A 21 4.97 2.03 -7.19
CA ALA A 21 4.15 2.26 -6.01
C ALA A 21 4.42 1.18 -4.93
N PRO A 22 4.77 1.57 -3.69
CA PRO A 22 4.98 0.61 -2.59
C PRO A 22 3.74 -0.23 -2.30
N SER A 23 2.55 0.33 -2.55
CA SER A 23 1.29 -0.40 -2.45
C SER A 23 1.23 -1.58 -3.41
N ASP A 24 1.64 -1.38 -4.66
CA ASP A 24 1.44 -2.36 -5.72
C ASP A 24 2.54 -3.44 -5.70
N CYS A 25 3.81 -3.03 -5.52
CA CYS A 25 4.95 -3.95 -5.46
C CYS A 25 5.02 -4.81 -4.20
N HIS A 26 4.62 -4.24 -3.06
CA HIS A 26 4.89 -4.85 -1.76
C HIS A 26 3.59 -5.19 -1.03
N LEU A 27 2.71 -4.22 -0.80
CA LEU A 27 1.52 -4.44 0.03
C LEU A 27 0.53 -5.42 -0.62
N PHE A 28 0.02 -5.09 -1.81
CA PHE A 28 -0.98 -5.87 -2.51
C PHE A 28 -0.42 -7.18 -3.05
N ASN A 29 0.85 -7.22 -3.44
CA ASN A 29 1.52 -8.45 -3.82
C ASN A 29 1.54 -9.49 -2.68
N ASN A 30 1.61 -9.03 -1.42
CA ASN A 30 1.52 -9.88 -0.23
C ASN A 30 0.08 -10.07 0.28
N PHE A 31 -0.92 -9.45 -0.36
CA PHE A 31 -2.34 -9.49 0.04
C PHE A 31 -3.24 -9.71 -1.18
N ILE A 32 -3.10 -10.87 -1.83
CA ILE A 32 -3.96 -11.30 -2.93
C ILE A 32 -4.98 -12.29 -2.38
N GLN A 33 -6.24 -11.87 -2.27
CA GLN A 33 -7.33 -12.76 -1.88
C GLN A 33 -8.66 -12.31 -2.47
N PHE A 34 -9.44 -13.26 -2.98
CA PHE A 34 -10.79 -13.03 -3.46
C PHE A 34 -11.79 -13.36 -2.36
N TYR A 35 -12.70 -12.43 -2.07
CA TYR A 35 -13.73 -12.59 -1.06
C TYR A 35 -15.10 -12.51 -1.70
N THR A 36 -15.99 -13.40 -1.30
CA THR A 36 -17.39 -13.43 -1.75
C THR A 36 -18.32 -12.60 -0.87
N ASN A 37 -17.87 -12.22 0.34
CA ASN A 37 -18.64 -11.46 1.31
C ASN A 37 -17.81 -10.30 1.90
N ASP A 38 -18.48 -9.18 2.16
CA ASP A 38 -17.87 -7.95 2.64
C ASP A 38 -17.34 -8.03 4.07
N GLU A 39 -18.05 -8.73 4.96
CA GLU A 39 -17.59 -8.89 6.35
C GLU A 39 -16.35 -9.80 6.43
N ALA A 40 -16.29 -10.83 5.59
CA ALA A 40 -15.11 -11.68 5.46
C ALA A 40 -13.91 -10.87 4.92
N ARG A 41 -14.15 -10.01 3.92
CA ARG A 41 -13.14 -9.10 3.38
C ARG A 41 -12.60 -8.14 4.46
N LYS A 42 -13.49 -7.45 5.20
CA LYS A 42 -13.07 -6.51 6.26
C LYS A 42 -12.25 -7.19 7.33
N THR A 43 -12.70 -8.36 7.79
CA THR A 43 -11.99 -9.15 8.80
C THR A 43 -10.61 -9.55 8.30
N ALA A 44 -10.51 -10.06 7.09
CA ALA A 44 -9.24 -10.52 6.54
C ALA A 44 -8.25 -9.38 6.29
N VAL A 45 -8.72 -8.21 5.84
CA VAL A 45 -7.89 -6.99 5.76
C VAL A 45 -7.35 -6.61 7.14
N ALA A 46 -8.20 -6.56 8.16
CA ALA A 46 -7.78 -6.23 9.52
C ALA A 46 -6.77 -7.24 10.07
N THR A 47 -7.04 -8.54 9.92
CA THR A 47 -6.13 -9.61 10.32
C THR A 47 -4.79 -9.53 9.59
N PHE A 48 -4.80 -9.24 8.30
CA PHE A 48 -3.57 -9.08 7.52
C PHE A 48 -2.69 -7.98 8.09
N PHE A 49 -3.22 -6.76 8.27
CA PHE A 49 -2.43 -5.65 8.81
C PHE A 49 -1.95 -5.92 10.24
N ASN A 50 -2.79 -6.51 11.09
CA ASN A 50 -2.41 -6.87 12.46
C ASN A 50 -1.35 -7.98 12.52
N SER A 51 -1.22 -8.80 11.47
CA SER A 51 -0.22 -9.87 11.39
C SER A 51 1.16 -9.38 10.95
N LYS A 52 1.26 -8.17 10.36
CA LYS A 52 2.53 -7.68 9.82
C LYS A 52 3.27 -6.85 10.87
N PRO A 53 4.56 -7.13 11.10
CA PRO A 53 5.36 -6.30 11.99
C PRO A 53 5.70 -4.98 11.28
N THR A 54 6.09 -3.93 12.01
CA THR A 54 6.35 -2.59 11.46
C THR A 54 7.38 -2.61 10.33
N GLU A 55 8.40 -3.45 10.46
CA GLU A 55 9.50 -3.64 9.50
C GLU A 55 9.00 -4.19 8.15
N PHE A 56 7.80 -4.77 8.10
CA PHE A 56 7.17 -5.12 6.83
C PHE A 56 6.85 -3.88 6.01
N LEU A 57 6.23 -2.85 6.61
CA LEU A 57 5.87 -1.62 5.90
C LEU A 57 7.12 -0.78 5.60
N GLU A 58 8.06 -0.70 6.54
CA GLU A 58 9.33 0.01 6.34
C GLU A 58 10.10 -0.54 5.14
N ARG A 59 10.25 -1.87 5.04
CA ARG A 59 10.91 -2.49 3.87
C ARG A 59 10.21 -2.17 2.56
N GLY A 60 8.88 -2.09 2.55
CA GLY A 60 8.12 -1.72 1.36
C GLY A 60 8.41 -0.29 0.88
N ILE A 61 8.53 0.65 1.83
CA ILE A 61 8.86 2.05 1.56
C ILE A 61 10.33 2.20 1.15
N ASP A 62 11.25 1.58 1.90
CA ASP A 62 12.69 1.64 1.65
C ASP A 62 13.09 1.08 0.28
N HIS A 63 12.40 0.03 -0.17
CA HIS A 63 12.64 -0.56 -1.48
C HIS A 63 12.36 0.41 -2.63
N MET A 64 11.51 1.43 -2.43
CA MET A 64 11.27 2.50 -3.40
C MET A 64 12.38 3.56 -3.40
N VAL A 65 13.01 3.83 -2.24
CA VAL A 65 14.10 4.82 -2.12
C VAL A 65 15.41 4.30 -2.70
N LYS A 66 15.60 2.98 -2.74
CA LYS A 66 16.86 2.31 -3.16
C LYS A 66 16.94 1.92 -4.65
N ARG A 67 16.00 2.34 -5.50
CA ARG A 67 16.01 2.02 -6.94
C ARG A 67 16.27 3.23 -7.82
#